data_AF-A0A382PBP6-F1
#
_entry.id   AF-A0A382PBP6-F1
#
_cell.length_a   1.000
_cell.length_b   1.000
_cell.length_c   1.000
_cell.angle_alpha   90.00
_cell.angle_beta   90.00
_cell.angle_gamma   90.00
#
_symmetry.space_group_name_H-M   'P 1'
#
loop_
_entity.id
_entity.type
_entity.pdbx_description
1 polymer ?
#
loop_
_entity_poly.entity_id
_entity_poly.type
_entity_poly.pdbx_seq_one_letter_code
_entity_poly.pdbx_strand_id
1 'polypeptide(L)' 'MHIISSIKDAKNLEGLEVGVSDWIIVDQKKIDKFAEATGDFQWIHCDQERASQELPSGKTIAHGYL' A
#
# COMPACT_ATOMS: atom_id res chain seq x y z
N MET A 1 1.63 -11.83 17.70
CA MET A 1 2.38 -10.56 17.80
C MET A 1 3.51 -10.74 18.79
N HIS A 2 4.76 -10.57 18.37
CA HIS A 2 5.91 -10.64 19.26
C HIS A 2 6.11 -9.28 19.93
N ILE A 3 6.41 -9.29 21.24
CA ILE A 3 6.89 -8.09 21.93
C ILE A 3 8.41 -8.14 21.91
N ILE A 4 9.01 -7.29 21.09
CA ILE A 4 10.46 -7.20 20.91
C ILE A 4 10.94 -6.04 21.79
N SER A 5 11.61 -6.34 22.91
CA SER A 5 12.01 -5.33 23.90
C SER A 5 13.39 -4.73 23.62
N SER A 6 14.18 -5.37 22.75
CA SER A 6 15.52 -4.92 22.35
C SER A 6 15.93 -5.46 20.98
N ILE A 7 16.96 -4.85 20.38
CA ILE A 7 17.57 -5.34 19.12
C ILE A 7 18.09 -6.77 19.27
N LYS A 8 18.56 -7.16 20.47
CA LYS A 8 19.02 -8.52 20.74
C LYS A 8 17.88 -9.53 20.62
N ASP A 9 16.68 -9.17 21.09
CA ASP A 9 15.49 -10.02 20.96
C ASP A 9 15.08 -10.18 19.50
N ALA A 10 15.21 -9.11 18.69
CA ALA A 10 14.90 -9.13 17.26
C ALA A 10 15.79 -10.11 16.49
N LYS A 11 17.09 -10.20 16.82
CA LYS A 11 18.02 -11.15 16.16
C LYS A 11 17.59 -12.60 16.31
N ASN A 12 16.93 -12.96 17.41
CA ASN A 12 16.45 -14.32 17.62
C ASN A 12 15.24 -14.68 16.73
N LEU A 13 14.67 -13.71 16.02
CA LEU A 13 13.54 -13.88 15.11
C LEU A 13 13.95 -13.89 13.63
N GLU A 14 15.25 -13.83 13.31
CA GLU A 14 15.72 -13.92 11.93
C GLU A 14 15.23 -15.22 11.25
N GLY A 15 14.58 -15.08 10.10
CA GLY A 15 13.98 -16.18 9.36
C GLY A 15 12.63 -16.67 9.87
N LEU A 16 12.08 -16.08 10.94
CA LEU A 16 10.75 -16.42 11.48
C LEU A 16 9.70 -15.40 11.06
N GLU A 17 8.45 -15.85 10.91
CA GLU A 17 7.31 -14.94 10.75
C GLU A 17 7.06 -14.17 12.06
N VAL A 18 7.01 -12.84 11.95
CA VAL A 18 6.82 -11.96 13.12
C VAL A 18 5.36 -11.61 13.41
N GLY A 19 4.46 -11.98 12.49
CA GLY A 19 3.03 -11.81 12.57
C GLY A 19 2.41 -11.41 11.24
N VAL A 20 1.09 -11.58 11.14
CA VAL A 20 0.27 -11.13 10.02
C VAL A 20 -0.64 -10.02 10.55
N SER A 21 -0.67 -8.87 9.88
CA SER A 21 -1.56 -7.78 10.26
C SER A 21 -2.99 -8.09 9.88
N ASP A 22 -3.93 -7.35 10.47
CA ASP A 22 -5.28 -7.31 9.95
C ASP A 22 -5.31 -6.70 8.54
N TRP A 23 -6.39 -6.99 7.82
CA TRP A 23 -6.67 -6.37 6.53
C TRP A 23 -6.89 -4.87 6.68
N ILE A 24 -6.36 -4.10 5.73
CA ILE A 24 -6.61 -2.67 5.60
C ILE A 24 -7.34 -2.37 4.31
N ILE A 25 -8.21 -1.36 4.34
CA ILE A 25 -8.86 -0.85 3.14
C ILE A 25 -7.89 0.13 2.46
N VAL A 26 -7.69 -0.07 1.16
CA VAL A 26 -7.02 0.88 0.26
C VAL A 26 -8.11 1.49 -0.61
N ASP A 27 -8.62 2.63 -0.16
CA ASP A 27 -9.63 3.41 -0.89
C ASP A 27 -8.95 4.46 -1.79
N GLN A 28 -9.75 5.06 -2.67
CA GLN A 28 -9.25 6.09 -3.59
C GLN A 28 -8.60 7.26 -2.84
N LYS A 29 -9.16 7.67 -1.70
CA LYS A 29 -8.61 8.75 -0.88
C LYS A 29 -7.18 8.47 -0.40
N LYS A 30 -6.86 7.23 -0.04
CA LYS A 30 -5.50 6.84 0.33
C LYS A 30 -4.56 6.88 -0.86
N ILE A 31 -5.02 6.42 -2.02
CA ILE A 31 -4.26 6.47 -3.29
C ILE A 31 -3.96 7.92 -3.68
N ASP A 32 -4.96 8.80 -3.66
CA ASP A 32 -4.82 10.22 -4.02
C ASP A 32 -3.84 10.95 -3.10
N LYS A 33 -3.91 10.70 -1.78
CA LYS A 33 -2.96 11.28 -0.83
C LYS A 33 -1.51 10.88 -1.07
N PHE A 34 -1.29 9.67 -1.58
CA PHE A 34 0.06 9.24 -1.95
C PHE A 34 0.56 9.98 -3.19
N ALA A 35 -0.31 10.18 -4.18
CA ALA A 35 -0.01 11.04 -5.33
C ALA A 35 0.35 12.47 -4.89
N GLU A 36 -0.44 13.06 -3.97
CA GLU A 36 -0.14 14.39 -3.40
C GLU A 36 1.24 14.44 -2.70
N ALA A 37 1.59 13.38 -1.94
CA ALA A 37 2.83 13.32 -1.19
C ALA A 37 4.08 13.09 -2.08
N THR A 38 3.91 12.40 -3.21
CA THR A 38 5.03 11.95 -4.06
C THR A 38 5.14 12.71 -5.38
N GLY A 39 4.09 13.41 -5.79
CA GLY A 39 3.97 13.98 -7.13
C GLY A 39 3.63 12.97 -8.23
N ASP A 40 3.36 11.70 -7.88
CA ASP A 40 2.96 10.68 -8.85
C ASP A 40 1.45 10.74 -9.13
N PHE A 41 1.09 11.60 -10.07
CA PHE A 41 -0.27 11.77 -10.57
C PHE A 41 -0.54 10.96 -11.85
N GLN A 42 0.15 9.83 -12.04
CA GLN A 42 -0.15 8.98 -13.20
C GLN A 42 -1.63 8.58 -13.20
N TRP A 43 -2.31 8.79 -14.34
CA TRP A 43 -3.77 8.69 -14.45
C TRP A 43 -4.34 7.34 -13.99
N ILE A 44 -3.57 6.26 -14.07
CA ILE A 44 -3.98 4.93 -13.59
C ILE A 44 -4.24 4.88 -12.09
N HIS A 45 -3.74 5.86 -11.33
CA HIS A 45 -3.93 6.01 -9.89
C HIS A 45 -5.05 7.00 -9.55
N CYS A 46 -5.14 8.12 -10.29
CA CYS A 46 -5.95 9.27 -9.88
C CYS A 46 -7.16 9.59 -10.78
N ASP A 47 -7.21 9.08 -12.01
CA ASP A 47 -8.27 9.38 -12.96
C ASP A 47 -9.26 8.21 -13.07
N GLN A 48 -10.31 8.25 -12.24
CA GLN A 48 -11.33 7.20 -12.20
C GLN A 48 -12.15 7.11 -13.48
N GLU A 49 -12.40 8.24 -14.15
CA GLU A 49 -13.18 8.25 -15.39
C GLU A 49 -12.39 7.55 -16.49
N ARG A 50 -11.15 7.97 -16.71
CA ARG A 50 -10.27 7.36 -17.70
C ARG A 50 -9.96 5.90 -17.38
N ALA A 51 -9.71 5.58 -16.11
CA ALA A 51 -9.53 4.20 -15.65
C ALA A 51 -10.72 3.31 -15.98
N SER A 52 -11.94 3.82 -15.86
CA SER A 52 -13.15 3.06 -16.20
C SER A 52 -13.26 2.69 -17.69
N GLN A 53 -12.64 3.48 -18.56
CA GLN A 53 -12.72 3.30 -20.02
C GLN A 53 -11.50 2.55 -20.58
N GLU A 54 -10.30 2.84 -20.07
CA GLU A 54 -9.04 2.39 -20.66
C GLU A 54 -8.35 1.24 -19.92
N LEU A 55 -8.59 1.05 -18.61
CA LEU A 55 -7.95 -0.04 -17.87
C LEU A 55 -8.76 -1.33 -17.98
N PRO A 56 -8.09 -2.50 -18.12
CA PRO A 56 -8.78 -3.80 -18.10
C PRO A 56 -9.59 -4.06 -16.83
N SER A 57 -9.17 -3.46 -15.70
CA SER A 57 -9.88 -3.52 -14.42
C SER A 57 -11.10 -2.61 -14.34
N GLY A 58 -11.22 -1.61 -15.23
CA GLY A 58 -12.23 -0.55 -15.17
C GLY A 58 -12.14 0.31 -13.90
N LYS A 59 -11.00 0.27 -13.18
CA LYS A 59 -10.78 0.95 -11.90
C LYS A 59 -9.33 1.38 -11.79
N THR A 60 -9.12 2.48 -11.09
CA THR A 60 -7.80 2.90 -10.62
C THR A 60 -7.14 1.81 -9.81
N ILE A 61 -5.81 1.81 -9.81
CA ILE A 61 -4.99 0.90 -9.02
C ILE A 61 -4.13 1.71 -8.05
N ALA A 62 -3.75 1.11 -6.93
CA ALA A 62 -2.82 1.76 -5.99
C ALA A 62 -1.44 1.96 -6.62
N HIS A 63 -0.71 2.96 -6.13
CA HIS A 63 0.72 3.09 -6.41
C HIS A 63 1.47 1.87 -5.90
N GLY A 64 2.43 1.35 -6.67
CA GLY A 64 3.25 0.22 -6.21
C GLY A 64 4.14 0.53 -5.00
N TYR A 65 4.37 1.82 -4.72
CA TYR A 65 5.12 2.31 -3.57
C TYR A 65 4.24 2.75 -2.38
N LEU A 66 2.92 2.61 -2.48
CA LEU A 66 1.97 2.84 -1.39
C LEU A 66 2.18 1.82 -0.25
#